data_AF-A0A378MXL4-F1
#
_entry.id   AF-A0A378MXL4-F1
#
_cell.length_a   1.000
_cell.length_b   1.000
_cell.length_c   1.000
_cell.angle_alpha   90.00
_cell.angle_beta   90.00
_cell.angle_gamma   90.00
#
_symmetry.space_group_name_H-M   'P 1'
#
loop_
_entity.id
_entity.type
_entity.pdbx_description
1 polymer ?
#
loop_
_entity_poly.entity_id
_entity_poly.type
_entity_poly.pdbx_seq_one_letter_code
_entity_poly.pdbx_strand_id
1 'polypeptide(L)'
;MSGAGQPVNLVHLEDCIAAISLLLEQPNGQRIFHLCAEQHPSRKDYYSEMAKRFGLADLHFSEENQPLVRLIKQTKFAKSLFSLLLS
;
A
#
# COMPACT_ATOMS: atom_id res chain seq x y z
N MET A 1 5.06 14.62 11.95
CA MET A 1 4.67 14.21 10.59
C MET A 1 3.28 14.76 10.28
N SER A 2 3.07 15.30 9.08
CA SER A 2 1.75 15.75 8.62
C SER A 2 0.93 14.63 7.99
N GLY A 3 -0.38 14.88 7.79
CA GLY A 3 -1.27 13.96 7.07
C GLY A 3 -1.65 12.70 7.84
N ALA A 4 -1.76 12.77 9.17
CA ALA A 4 -2.05 11.62 10.03
C ALA A 4 -3.18 10.71 9.53
N GLY A 5 -4.29 11.32 9.09
CA GLY A 5 -5.50 10.62 8.61
C GLY A 5 -5.45 10.20 7.13
N GLN A 6 -4.38 10.49 6.39
CA GLN A 6 -4.30 10.07 4.98
C GLN A 6 -4.03 8.56 4.89
N PRO A 7 -4.63 7.85 3.91
CA PRO A 7 -4.38 6.43 3.72
C PRO A 7 -2.96 6.19 3.22
N VAL A 8 -2.36 5.09 3.67
CA VAL A 8 -1.16 4.50 3.08
C VAL A 8 -1.60 3.40 2.12
N ASN A 9 -1.13 3.48 0.88
CA ASN A 9 -1.33 2.42 -0.11
C ASN A 9 -0.13 1.47 -0.01
N LEU A 10 -0.36 0.23 0.37
CA LEU A 10 0.67 -0.79 0.57
C LEU A 10 0.61 -1.81 -0.58
N VAL A 11 1.73 -2.43 -0.90
CA VAL A 11 1.79 -3.54 -1.86
C VAL A 11 2.88 -4.50 -1.38
N HIS A 12 2.62 -5.81 -1.45
CA HIS A 12 3.63 -6.79 -1.08
C HIS A 12 4.71 -6.90 -2.15
N LEU A 13 5.95 -7.15 -1.75
CA LEU A 13 7.05 -7.30 -2.69
C LEU A 13 6.82 -8.48 -3.65
N GLU A 14 6.30 -9.60 -3.14
CA GLU A 14 6.00 -10.79 -3.95
C GLU A 14 4.93 -10.50 -5.01
N ASP A 15 3.89 -9.73 -4.66
CA ASP A 15 2.87 -9.30 -5.61
C ASP A 15 3.46 -8.42 -6.71
N CYS A 16 4.37 -7.51 -6.35
CA CYS A 16 5.10 -6.68 -7.33
C CYS A 16 5.93 -7.55 -8.28
N ILE A 17 6.70 -8.51 -7.75
CA ILE A 17 7.55 -9.40 -8.55
C ILE A 17 6.70 -10.20 -9.52
N ALA A 18 5.66 -10.87 -9.02
CA ALA A 18 4.85 -11.74 -9.87
C ALA A 18 4.00 -10.94 -10.88
N ALA A 19 3.56 -9.73 -10.55
CA ALA A 19 2.94 -8.87 -11.55
C ALA A 19 3.92 -8.43 -12.65
N ILE A 20 5.16 -8.07 -12.31
CA ILE A 20 6.18 -7.75 -13.31
C ILE A 20 6.45 -8.97 -14.20
N SER A 21 6.59 -10.16 -13.64
CA SER A 21 6.77 -11.40 -14.41
C SER A 21 5.62 -11.63 -15.39
N LEU A 22 4.37 -11.49 -14.96
CA LEU A 22 3.19 -11.63 -15.83
C LEU A 22 3.17 -10.60 -16.96
N LEU A 23 3.60 -9.36 -16.70
CA LEU A 23 3.68 -8.31 -17.72
C LEU A 23 4.70 -8.64 -18.82
N LEU A 24 5.82 -9.25 -18.45
CA LEU A 24 6.85 -9.67 -19.40
C LEU A 24 6.35 -10.81 -20.31
N GLU A 25 5.49 -11.69 -19.79
CA GLU A 25 4.91 -12.81 -20.55
C GLU A 25 3.77 -12.39 -21.49
N GLN A 26 3.12 -11.24 -21.24
CA GLN A 26 1.95 -10.78 -22.02
C GLN A 26 2.24 -9.46 -22.77
N PRO A 27 3.05 -9.50 -23.84
CA PRO A 27 3.51 -8.30 -24.53
C PRO A 27 2.40 -7.52 -25.26
N ASN A 28 1.15 -7.96 -25.31
CA ASN A 28 0.06 -7.24 -26.00
C ASN A 28 -1.13 -6.86 -25.10
N GLY A 29 -0.97 -6.89 -23.77
CA GLY A 29 -2.01 -6.51 -22.80
C GLY A 29 -1.99 -5.03 -22.37
N GLN A 30 -2.98 -4.67 -21.53
CA GLN A 30 -3.01 -3.44 -20.71
C GLN A 30 -1.62 -3.19 -20.11
N ARG A 31 -1.15 -1.95 -20.09
CA ARG A 31 0.21 -1.58 -19.63
C ARG A 31 0.26 -0.84 -18.30
N ILE A 32 -0.88 -0.44 -17.78
CA ILE A 32 -0.99 0.32 -16.54
C ILE A 32 -1.90 -0.46 -15.59
N PHE A 33 -1.36 -0.80 -14.43
CA PHE A 33 -2.06 -1.48 -13.35
C PHE A 33 -1.76 -0.76 -12.04
N HIS A 34 -2.79 -0.60 -11.21
CA HIS A 34 -2.61 -0.22 -9.82
C HIS A 34 -2.50 -1.49 -8.98
N LEU A 35 -1.31 -1.76 -8.48
CA LEU A 35 -1.09 -2.76 -7.44
C LEU A 35 -1.19 -2.10 -6.07
N CYS A 36 -2.11 -2.60 -5.26
CA CYS A 36 -2.28 -2.20 -3.87
C CYS A 36 -3.01 -3.31 -3.12
N ALA A 37 -2.61 -3.55 -1.87
CA ALA A 37 -3.33 -4.36 -0.91
C ALA A 37 -4.72 -3.76 -0.63
N GLU A 38 -5.65 -4.60 -0.15
CA GLU A 38 -7.00 -4.16 0.18
C GLU A 38 -7.05 -3.24 1.40
N GLN A 39 -6.09 -3.38 2.31
CA GLN A 39 -6.01 -2.56 3.52
C GLN A 39 -5.33 -1.23 3.22
N HIS A 40 -6.01 -0.15 3.60
CA HIS A 40 -5.52 1.23 3.49
C HIS A 40 -5.50 1.88 4.88
N PRO A 41 -4.60 1.46 5.79
CA PRO A 41 -4.50 2.07 7.11
C PRO A 41 -4.14 3.56 6.99
N SER A 42 -4.47 4.34 8.00
CA SER A 42 -3.99 5.73 8.05
C SER A 42 -2.47 5.76 8.22
N ARG A 43 -1.82 6.86 7.80
CA ARG A 43 -0.39 7.09 8.07
C ARG A 43 -0.08 6.97 9.56
N LYS A 44 -0.96 7.50 10.42
CA LYS A 44 -0.81 7.40 11.87
C LYS A 44 -0.78 5.95 12.32
N ASP A 45 -1.77 5.15 11.93
CA ASP A 45 -1.88 3.76 12.39
C ASP A 45 -0.70 2.94 11.90
N TYR A 46 -0.42 3.00 10.59
CA TYR A 46 0.65 2.21 9.98
C TYR A 46 2.04 2.55 10.53
N TYR A 47 2.43 3.84 10.50
CA TYR A 47 3.79 4.20 10.91
C TYR A 47 3.98 4.07 12.43
N SER A 48 2.94 4.30 13.24
CA SER A 48 3.05 4.08 14.70
C SER A 48 3.22 2.60 15.01
N GLU A 49 2.51 1.72 14.31
CA GLU A 49 2.68 0.28 14.48
C GLU A 49 4.07 -0.18 14.03
N MET A 50 4.56 0.29 12.88
CA MET A 50 5.90 -0.04 12.41
C MET A 50 6.99 0.47 13.36
N ALA A 51 6.88 1.69 13.88
CA ALA A 51 7.82 2.22 14.85
C ALA A 51 7.93 1.31 16.08
N LYS A 52 6.80 0.85 16.62
CA LYS A 52 6.76 -0.11 17.73
C LYS A 52 7.41 -1.45 17.36
N ARG A 53 7.08 -2.01 16.20
CA ARG A 53 7.63 -3.30 15.74
C ARG A 53 9.15 -3.25 15.58
N PHE A 54 9.70 -2.13 15.13
CA PHE A 54 11.14 -1.94 14.92
C PHE A 54 11.89 -1.32 16.11
N GLY A 55 11.21 -1.09 17.25
CA GLY A 55 11.84 -0.46 18.42
C GLY A 55 12.31 0.98 18.19
N LEU A 56 11.65 1.69 17.26
CA LEU A 56 11.92 3.09 16.96
C LEU A 56 11.17 4.00 17.93
N ALA A 57 11.62 5.26 18.01
CA ALA A 57 10.95 6.27 18.83
C ALA A 57 9.51 6.53 18.36
N ASP A 58 8.65 6.89 19.31
CA ASP A 58 7.25 7.25 19.03
C ASP A 58 7.16 8.43 18.06
N LEU A 59 6.18 8.36 17.16
CA LEU A 59 5.97 9.36 16.12
C LEU A 59 4.92 10.39 16.55
N HIS A 60 5.30 11.67 16.47
CA HIS A 60 4.37 12.77 16.67
C HIS A 60 3.77 13.23 15.33
N PHE A 61 2.45 13.39 15.30
CA PHE A 61 1.71 13.88 14.14
C PHE A 61 1.21 15.31 14.38
N SER A 62 1.30 16.18 13.37
CA SER A 62 0.73 17.53 13.43
C SER A 62 -0.78 17.51 13.25
N GLU A 63 -1.49 18.37 13.98
CA GLU A 63 -2.91 18.66 13.77
C GLU A 63 -3.05 19.61 12.57
N GLU A 64 -3.12 19.06 11.37
CA GLU A 64 -3.37 19.81 10.14
C GLU A 64 -4.77 19.53 9.59
N ASN A 65 -5.43 20.57 9.07
CA ASN A 65 -6.70 20.47 8.34
C ASN A 65 -6.51 19.64 7.06
N GLN A 66 -7.25 18.54 6.93
CA GLN A 66 -7.03 17.50 5.92
C GLN A 66 -7.43 17.95 4.49
N PRO A 67 -6.51 18.00 3.51
CA PRO A 67 -6.90 18.04 2.09
C PRO A 67 -6.95 16.63 1.49
N LEU A 68 -7.87 16.46 0.52
CA LEU A 68 -8.07 15.36 -0.44
C LEU A 68 -7.50 13.97 -0.08
N VAL A 69 -8.40 13.04 0.25
CA VAL A 69 -8.10 11.61 0.41
C VAL A 69 -7.83 10.96 -0.96
N ARG A 70 -6.62 10.41 -1.14
CA ARG A 70 -6.25 9.63 -2.34
C ARG A 70 -6.18 8.13 -2.02
N LEU A 71 -7.30 7.44 -2.21
CA LEU A 71 -7.39 5.99 -2.07
C LEU A 71 -7.19 5.31 -3.44
N ILE A 72 -6.19 4.44 -3.55
CA ILE A 72 -5.90 3.73 -4.80
C ILE A 72 -6.67 2.41 -4.81
N LYS A 73 -7.58 2.23 -5.76
CA LYS A 73 -8.24 0.93 -5.97
C LYS A 73 -7.38 0.03 -6.84
N GLN A 74 -7.22 -1.22 -6.42
CA GLN A 74 -6.56 -2.26 -7.21
C GLN A 74 -7.25 -2.46 -8.57
N THR A 75 -6.45 -2.67 -9.61
CA THR A 75 -6.96 -3.09 -10.92
C THR A 75 -7.22 -4.60 -10.87
N LYS A 76 -8.38 -5.08 -11.33
CA LYS A 76 -8.92 -6.46 -11.18
C LYS A 76 -8.01 -7.63 -11.56
N PHE A 77 -6.83 -7.40 -12.15
CA PHE A 77 -5.91 -8.44 -12.59
C PHE A 77 -5.19 -9.20 -11.46
N ALA A 78 -5.24 -8.73 -10.21
CA ALA A 78 -4.46 -9.32 -9.12
C ALA A 78 -5.24 -10.29 -8.21
N LYS A 79 -6.47 -10.71 -8.55
CA LYS A 79 -7.26 -11.56 -7.63
C LYS A 79 -6.66 -12.94 -7.35
N SER A 80 -5.80 -13.46 -8.22
CA SER A 80 -5.21 -14.80 -8.07
C SER A 80 -3.79 -14.81 -7.49
N LEU A 81 -3.23 -13.64 -7.14
CA LEU A 81 -1.81 -13.53 -6.77
C LEU A 81 -1.58 -13.03 -5.33
N PHE A 82 -2.60 -12.54 -4.64
CA PHE A 82 -2.47 -12.11 -3.26
C PHE A 82 -2.22 -13.30 -2.34
N SER A 83 -0.94 -13.58 -2.10
CA SER A 83 -0.49 -14.42 -1.00
C SER A 83 -0.95 -13.76 0.31
N LEU A 84 -1.50 -14.61 1.17
CA LEU A 84 -2.10 -14.33 2.47
C LEU A 84 -1.49 -13.14 3.23
N LEU A 85 -2.39 -12.23 3.62
CA LEU A 85 -2.43 -11.54 4.92
C LEU A 85 -1.11 -11.47 5.69
N LEU A 86 -0.62 -10.24 5.88
CA LEU A 86 -0.07 -9.75 7.16
C LEU A 86 0.63 -10.82 8.02
N SER A 87 1.72 -11.41 7.51
CA SER A 87 2.62 -12.24 8.31
C SER A 87 3.82 -11.40 8.75
#